data_AF-A0A4Y3G405-F1
#
_entry.id   AF-A0A4Y3G405-F1
#
_cell.length_a   1.000
_cell.length_b   1.000
_cell.length_c   1.000
_cell.angle_alpha   90.00
_cell.angle_beta   90.00
_cell.angle_gamma   90.00
#
_symmetry.space_group_name_H-M   'P 1'
#
loop_
_entity.id
_entity.type
_entity.pdbx_description
1 polymer ?
#
loop_
_entity_poly.entity_id
_entity_poly.type
_entity_poly.pdbx_seq_one_letter_code
_entity_poly.pdbx_strand_id
1 'polypeptide(L)'
;MASLLVSIPAAIVTLVLGMVLVLGGLWTGQNIKLLPVGASLNAPVYDELFRVLFSIGTILFIGVVGLLLFSLVRFRRRPGDLGDGLAMEGNLPLEVFWTAVPAVVIFFVGLYSYDIYDRMGGMMPLNQQGHHTMPTIVTNKRIWGGIGSGSVEAIVPAAAQAPLPVEVTAMQFAFLFHYPRAEIISGELHVPAGRQVDLKLEAKDVIHAFWVPEFRLKQDVIPGQPTLLSFTPMMPGRYPIVCAELCGPYHGSMRSVVVVEEPEIFDEWLRRNSNLPTKA
;
A
#
# COMPACT_ATOMS: atom_id res chain seq x y z
N MET A 1 -8.12 -21.81 -56.56
CA MET A 1 -7.29 -22.04 -55.36
C MET A 1 -8.10 -21.59 -54.16
N ALA A 2 -8.93 -22.49 -53.63
CA ALA A 2 -9.73 -22.23 -52.44
C ALA A 2 -8.82 -22.35 -51.22
N SER A 3 -8.55 -21.24 -50.55
CA SER A 3 -7.79 -21.24 -49.30
C SER A 3 -8.63 -21.95 -48.22
N LEU A 4 -8.19 -23.15 -47.84
CA LEU A 4 -8.54 -23.87 -46.63
C LEU A 4 -8.14 -23.05 -45.39
N LEU A 5 -8.86 -21.97 -45.11
CA LEU A 5 -8.81 -21.31 -43.82
C LEU A 5 -9.81 -22.04 -42.93
N VAL A 6 -9.32 -23.00 -42.16
CA VAL A 6 -10.08 -23.63 -41.08
C VAL A 6 -10.58 -22.50 -40.17
N SER A 7 -11.88 -22.23 -40.21
CA SER A 7 -12.52 -21.25 -39.33
C SER A 7 -12.40 -21.74 -37.90
N ILE A 8 -11.51 -21.12 -37.12
CA ILE A 8 -11.30 -21.44 -35.72
C ILE A 8 -12.65 -21.25 -34.99
N PRO A 9 -13.14 -22.26 -34.24
CA PRO A 9 -14.35 -22.13 -33.44
C PRO A 9 -14.32 -20.88 -32.57
N ALA A 10 -15.41 -20.12 -32.54
CA ALA A 10 -15.50 -18.89 -31.76
C ALA A 10 -15.16 -19.12 -30.27
N ALA A 11 -15.51 -20.27 -29.72
CA ALA A 11 -15.15 -20.67 -28.36
C ALA A 11 -13.63 -20.71 -28.13
N ILE A 12 -12.85 -21.20 -29.09
CA ILE A 12 -11.39 -21.25 -29.00
C ILE A 12 -10.81 -19.83 -29.05
N VAL A 13 -11.34 -18.96 -29.92
CA VAL A 13 -10.91 -17.57 -30.00
C VAL A 13 -11.17 -16.83 -28.69
N THR A 14 -12.37 -16.95 -28.12
CA THR A 14 -12.72 -16.31 -26.85
C THR A 14 -11.87 -16.82 -25.69
N LEU A 15 -11.59 -18.13 -25.65
CA LEU A 15 -10.74 -18.72 -24.62
C LEU A 15 -9.29 -18.23 -24.74
N VAL A 16 -8.74 -18.18 -25.95
CA VAL A 16 -7.37 -17.67 -26.18
C VAL A 16 -7.28 -16.19 -25.81
N LEU A 17 -8.25 -15.36 -26.20
CA LEU A 17 -8.29 -13.96 -25.82
C LEU A 17 -8.38 -13.77 -24.30
N GLY A 18 -9.23 -14.56 -23.62
CA GLY A 18 -9.33 -14.56 -22.17
C GLY A 18 -8.01 -14.95 -21.50
N MET A 19 -7.34 -15.99 -22.01
CA MET A 19 -6.05 -16.44 -21.49
C MET A 19 -4.95 -15.39 -21.70
N VAL A 20 -4.87 -14.78 -22.88
CA VAL A 20 -3.93 -13.69 -23.16
C VAL A 20 -4.18 -12.50 -22.24
N LEU A 21 -5.45 -12.13 -22.02
CA LEU A 21 -5.82 -11.04 -21.12
C LEU A 21 -5.38 -11.33 -19.67
N VAL A 22 -5.66 -12.54 -19.17
CA VAL A 22 -5.29 -12.95 -17.80
C VAL A 22 -3.78 -13.00 -17.65
N LEU A 23 -3.07 -13.68 -18.55
CA LEU A 23 -1.61 -13.79 -18.51
C LEU A 23 -0.93 -12.42 -18.65
N GLY A 24 -1.44 -11.57 -19.55
CA GLY A 24 -0.95 -10.21 -19.73
C GLY A 24 -1.17 -9.33 -18.50
N GLY A 25 -2.33 -9.45 -17.84
CA GLY A 25 -2.61 -8.76 -16.59
C GLY A 25 -1.75 -9.23 -15.42
N LEU A 26 -1.56 -10.54 -15.25
CA LEU A 26 -0.66 -11.12 -14.25
C LEU A 26 0.78 -10.69 -14.50
N TRP A 27 1.24 -10.75 -15.74
CA TRP A 27 2.57 -10.27 -16.12
C TRP A 27 2.73 -8.78 -15.80
N THR A 28 1.73 -7.96 -16.12
CA THR A 28 1.73 -6.52 -15.84
C THR A 28 1.88 -6.25 -14.35
N GLY A 29 1.07 -6.90 -13.50
CA GLY A 29 1.16 -6.69 -12.06
C GLY A 29 2.45 -7.16 -11.40
N GLN A 30 3.14 -8.15 -11.98
CA GLN A 30 4.41 -8.62 -11.43
C GLN A 30 5.62 -7.83 -11.93
N ASN A 31 5.54 -7.23 -13.12
CA ASN A 31 6.71 -6.63 -13.77
C ASN A 31 6.71 -5.09 -13.74
N ILE A 32 5.56 -4.43 -13.63
CA ILE A 32 5.50 -2.96 -13.58
C ILE A 32 5.76 -2.46 -12.15
N LYS A 33 6.85 -1.71 -11.98
CA LYS A 33 7.24 -1.10 -10.70
C LYS A 33 6.68 0.33 -10.61
N LEU A 34 5.44 0.46 -10.14
CA LEU A 34 4.79 1.77 -9.94
C LEU A 34 5.13 2.43 -8.61
N LEU A 35 5.37 1.62 -7.58
CA LEU A 35 5.57 2.12 -6.23
C LEU A 35 7.05 2.47 -5.99
N PRO A 36 7.36 3.47 -5.13
CA PRO A 36 8.74 3.79 -4.80
C PRO A 36 9.38 2.65 -3.99
N VAL A 37 10.68 2.73 -3.74
CA VAL A 37 11.41 1.68 -3.00
C VAL A 37 10.75 1.38 -1.65
N GLY A 38 10.64 0.11 -1.30
CA GLY A 38 10.13 -0.33 0.01
C GLY A 38 11.24 -0.25 1.06
N ALA A 39 11.16 0.74 1.95
CA ALA A 39 12.21 1.03 2.94
C ALA A 39 11.81 0.70 4.39
N SER A 40 10.65 0.06 4.59
CA SER A 40 10.17 -0.44 5.88
C SER A 40 9.91 -1.95 5.84
N LEU A 41 9.83 -2.58 7.01
CA LEU A 41 9.54 -4.01 7.15
C LEU A 41 8.16 -4.38 6.55
N ASN A 42 7.18 -3.48 6.65
CA ASN A 42 5.81 -3.74 6.18
C ASN A 42 5.63 -3.45 4.68
N ALA A 43 6.51 -2.66 4.06
CA ALA A 43 6.34 -2.24 2.67
C ALA A 43 6.15 -3.41 1.67
N PRO A 44 6.92 -4.53 1.75
CA PRO A 44 6.70 -5.68 0.86
C PRO A 44 5.31 -6.30 0.98
N VAL A 45 4.71 -6.29 2.18
CA VAL A 45 3.37 -6.85 2.44
C VAL A 45 2.30 -6.02 1.73
N TYR A 46 2.41 -4.69 1.77
CA TYR A 46 1.53 -3.82 0.98
C TYR A 46 1.74 -3.97 -0.52
N ASP A 47 2.99 -4.12 -0.96
CA ASP A 47 3.32 -4.29 -2.37
C ASP A 47 2.76 -5.61 -2.94
N GLU A 48 2.64 -6.68 -2.13
CA GLU A 48 1.89 -7.89 -2.51
C GLU A 48 0.41 -7.60 -2.82
N LEU A 49 -0.27 -6.92 -1.91
CA LEU A 49 -1.68 -6.53 -2.12
C LEU A 49 -1.85 -5.66 -3.35
N PHE A 50 -0.99 -4.65 -3.51
CA PHE A 50 -1.01 -3.76 -4.66
C PHE A 50 -0.83 -4.51 -5.98
N ARG A 51 0.13 -5.45 -6.08
CA ARG A 51 0.36 -6.23 -7.30
C ARG A 51 -0.86 -7.07 -7.70
N VAL A 52 -1.54 -7.68 -6.73
CA VAL A 52 -2.77 -8.45 -6.98
C VAL A 52 -3.90 -7.54 -7.48
N LEU A 53 -4.15 -6.43 -6.77
CA LEU A 53 -5.19 -5.47 -7.15
C LEU A 53 -4.92 -4.84 -8.52
N PHE A 54 -3.66 -4.49 -8.79
CA PHE A 54 -3.25 -3.90 -10.06
C PHE A 54 -3.36 -4.91 -11.22
N SER A 55 -3.05 -6.19 -10.99
CA SER A 55 -3.26 -7.26 -11.98
C SER A 55 -4.75 -7.37 -12.35
N ILE A 56 -5.62 -7.48 -11.36
CA ILE A 56 -7.08 -7.58 -11.56
C ILE A 56 -7.61 -6.33 -12.27
N GLY A 57 -7.20 -5.15 -11.81
CA GLY A 57 -7.58 -3.87 -12.40
C GLY A 57 -7.15 -3.77 -13.87
N THR A 58 -5.95 -4.21 -14.21
CA THR A 58 -5.44 -4.23 -15.59
C THR A 58 -6.26 -5.16 -16.49
N ILE A 59 -6.58 -6.37 -16.02
CA ILE A 59 -7.42 -7.34 -16.74
C ILE A 59 -8.79 -6.73 -17.04
N LEU A 60 -9.45 -6.15 -16.03
CA LEU A 60 -10.76 -5.55 -16.18
C LEU A 60 -10.72 -4.32 -17.10
N PHE A 61 -9.73 -3.45 -16.93
CA PHE A 61 -9.56 -2.25 -17.75
C PHE A 61 -9.35 -2.60 -19.22
N ILE A 62 -8.40 -3.48 -19.55
CA ILE A 62 -8.13 -3.89 -20.93
C ILE A 62 -9.34 -4.65 -21.50
N GLY A 63 -9.99 -5.49 -20.72
CA GLY A 63 -11.19 -6.22 -21.15
C GLY A 63 -12.34 -5.28 -21.53
N VAL A 64 -12.68 -4.34 -20.65
CA VAL A 64 -13.78 -3.38 -20.87
C VAL A 64 -13.43 -2.40 -21.99
N VAL A 65 -12.25 -1.77 -21.95
CA VAL A 65 -11.82 -0.82 -22.98
C VAL A 65 -11.68 -1.51 -24.33
N GLY A 66 -11.13 -2.73 -24.37
CA GLY A 66 -11.03 -3.53 -25.58
C GLY A 66 -12.39 -3.83 -26.19
N LEU A 67 -13.37 -4.24 -25.38
CA LEU A 67 -14.74 -4.49 -25.84
C LEU A 67 -15.43 -3.21 -26.34
N LEU A 68 -15.22 -2.07 -25.66
CA LEU A 68 -15.74 -0.78 -26.07
C LEU A 68 -15.13 -0.32 -27.41
N LEU A 69 -13.81 -0.37 -27.54
CA LEU A 69 -13.11 -0.03 -28.78
C LEU A 69 -13.52 -0.95 -29.93
N PHE A 70 -13.63 -2.25 -29.68
CA PHE A 70 -14.14 -3.22 -30.65
C PHE A 70 -15.56 -2.83 -31.10
N SER A 71 -16.44 -2.52 -30.15
CA SER A 71 -17.82 -2.14 -30.45
C SER A 71 -17.90 -0.86 -31.28
N LEU A 72 -17.11 0.15 -30.90
CA LEU A 72 -17.03 1.44 -31.61
C LEU A 72 -16.53 1.28 -33.05
N VAL A 73 -15.60 0.36 -33.31
CA VAL A 73 -15.05 0.14 -34.66
C VAL A 73 -15.95 -0.79 -35.49
N ARG A 74 -16.40 -1.90 -34.90
CA ARG A 74 -17.13 -2.96 -35.59
C ARG A 74 -18.57 -2.59 -35.90
N PHE A 75 -19.23 -1.85 -35.01
CA PHE A 75 -20.62 -1.43 -35.14
C PHE A 75 -20.76 0.06 -35.48
N ARG A 76 -19.67 0.70 -35.95
CA ARG A 76 -19.72 2.06 -36.48
C ARG A 76 -20.64 2.14 -37.69
N ARG A 77 -21.57 3.10 -37.66
CA ARG A 77 -22.45 3.42 -38.79
C ARG A 77 -21.65 3.77 -40.05
N ARG A 78 -22.00 3.16 -41.19
CA ARG A 78 -21.38 3.43 -42.50
C ARG A 78 -22.19 4.48 -43.28
N PRO A 79 -21.57 5.21 -44.23
CA PRO A 79 -22.30 6.13 -45.10
C PRO A 79 -23.42 5.40 -45.85
N GLY A 80 -24.65 5.93 -45.79
CA GLY A 80 -25.83 5.35 -46.44
C GLY A 80 -26.58 4.30 -45.61
N ASP A 81 -26.06 3.91 -44.45
CA ASP A 81 -26.80 3.07 -43.51
C ASP A 81 -27.79 3.95 -42.72
N LEU A 82 -29.09 3.71 -42.90
CA LEU A 82 -30.18 4.42 -42.22
C LEU A 82 -30.95 3.50 -41.25
N GLY A 83 -30.57 2.22 -41.15
CA GLY A 83 -31.22 1.27 -40.27
C GLY A 83 -30.73 1.38 -38.83
N ASP A 84 -31.60 1.02 -37.89
CA ASP A 84 -31.22 0.81 -36.50
C ASP A 84 -30.69 -0.60 -36.29
N GLY A 85 -29.89 -0.78 -35.24
CA GLY A 85 -29.45 -2.11 -34.82
C GLY A 85 -30.62 -2.97 -34.34
N LEU A 86 -30.47 -4.30 -34.40
CA LEU A 86 -31.46 -5.23 -33.84
C LEU A 86 -31.64 -4.94 -32.34
N ALA A 87 -32.89 -4.67 -31.93
CA ALA A 87 -33.26 -4.59 -30.52
C ALA A 87 -33.24 -6.00 -29.93
N MET A 88 -32.14 -6.33 -29.27
CA MET A 88 -31.99 -7.58 -28.52
C MET A 88 -32.13 -7.26 -27.03
N GLU A 89 -33.12 -7.88 -26.39
CA GLU A 89 -33.37 -7.73 -24.96
C GLU A 89 -33.29 -9.09 -24.28
N GLY A 90 -32.70 -9.11 -23.08
CA GLY A 90 -32.57 -10.29 -22.24
C GLY A 90 -31.48 -11.26 -22.70
N ASN A 91 -30.69 -11.73 -21.74
CA ASN A 91 -29.80 -12.88 -21.92
C ASN A 91 -29.44 -13.42 -20.54
N LEU A 92 -30.31 -14.26 -19.97
CA LEU A 92 -30.13 -14.78 -18.61
C LEU A 92 -28.74 -15.43 -18.38
N PRO A 93 -28.20 -16.27 -19.29
CA PRO A 93 -26.85 -16.80 -19.11
C PRO A 93 -25.76 -15.73 -18.99
N LEU A 94 -25.83 -14.69 -19.82
CA LEU A 94 -24.88 -13.59 -19.80
C LEU A 94 -25.10 -12.76 -18.53
N GLU A 95 -26.35 -12.51 -18.14
CA GLU A 95 -26.76 -11.82 -16.91
C GLU A 95 -26.17 -12.45 -15.66
N VAL A 96 -26.32 -13.77 -15.55
CA VAL A 96 -25.72 -14.56 -14.47
C VAL A 96 -24.20 -14.47 -14.53
N PHE A 97 -23.59 -14.58 -15.70
CA PHE A 97 -22.13 -14.53 -15.86
C PHE A 97 -21.54 -13.18 -15.41
N TRP A 98 -22.04 -12.05 -15.90
CA TRP A 98 -21.49 -10.73 -15.54
C TRP A 98 -21.88 -10.27 -14.14
N THR A 99 -22.81 -10.94 -13.47
CA THR A 99 -23.13 -10.68 -12.06
C THR A 99 -22.27 -11.55 -11.15
N ALA A 100 -22.12 -12.83 -11.49
CA ALA A 100 -21.35 -13.79 -10.69
C ALA A 100 -19.84 -13.49 -10.71
N VAL A 101 -19.27 -13.14 -11.86
CA VAL A 101 -17.82 -12.89 -11.97
C VAL A 101 -17.37 -11.72 -11.08
N PRO A 102 -17.96 -10.51 -11.14
CA PRO A 102 -17.60 -9.42 -10.23
C PRO A 102 -17.86 -9.74 -8.77
N ALA A 103 -18.94 -10.45 -8.45
CA ALA A 103 -19.24 -10.86 -7.07
C ALA A 103 -18.14 -11.77 -6.50
N VAL A 104 -17.68 -12.76 -7.28
CA VAL A 104 -16.57 -13.65 -6.90
C VAL A 104 -15.26 -12.86 -6.76
N VAL A 105 -14.97 -11.94 -7.69
CA VAL A 105 -13.76 -11.10 -7.62
C VAL A 105 -13.75 -10.24 -6.37
N ILE A 106 -14.86 -9.56 -6.05
CA ILE A 106 -14.97 -8.72 -4.85
C ILE A 106 -14.84 -9.57 -3.59
N PHE A 107 -15.50 -10.73 -3.54
CA PHE A 107 -15.40 -11.65 -2.41
C PHE A 107 -13.94 -12.10 -2.18
N PHE A 108 -13.24 -12.49 -3.25
CA PHE A 108 -11.83 -12.85 -3.21
C PHE A 108 -10.96 -11.68 -2.70
N VAL A 109 -11.13 -10.48 -3.28
CA VAL A 109 -10.37 -9.28 -2.89
C VAL A 109 -10.62 -8.92 -1.42
N GLY A 110 -11.86 -9.04 -0.94
CA GLY A 110 -12.21 -8.77 0.46
C GLY A 110 -11.50 -9.71 1.43
N LEU A 111 -11.54 -11.02 1.17
CA LEU A 111 -10.86 -12.03 2.00
C LEU A 111 -9.34 -11.82 1.98
N TYR A 112 -8.76 -11.57 0.81
CA TYR A 112 -7.32 -11.36 0.66
C TYR A 112 -6.87 -10.06 1.35
N SER A 113 -7.65 -8.98 1.24
CA SER A 113 -7.36 -7.71 1.91
C SER A 113 -7.43 -7.85 3.43
N TYR A 114 -8.39 -8.61 3.95
CA TYR A 114 -8.49 -8.89 5.39
C TYR A 114 -7.29 -9.70 5.91
N ASP A 115 -6.84 -10.70 5.16
CA ASP A 115 -5.66 -11.50 5.53
C ASP A 115 -4.39 -10.63 5.60
N ILE A 116 -4.19 -9.72 4.63
CA ILE A 116 -3.10 -8.74 4.66
C ILE A 116 -3.24 -7.79 5.85
N TYR A 117 -4.46 -7.30 6.14
CA TYR A 117 -4.74 -6.45 7.29
C TYR A 117 -4.38 -7.11 8.63
N ASP A 118 -4.75 -8.38 8.81
CA ASP A 118 -4.45 -9.17 10.01
C ASP A 118 -2.93 -9.35 10.21
N ARG A 119 -2.18 -9.63 9.13
CA ARG A 119 -0.71 -9.75 9.16
C ARG A 119 0.00 -8.46 9.58
N MET A 120 -0.63 -7.31 9.39
CA MET A 120 -0.08 -5.99 9.73
C MET A 120 -0.43 -5.51 11.14
N GLY A 121 -1.06 -6.37 11.96
CA GLY A 121 -1.43 -6.06 13.34
C GLY A 121 -2.93 -6.07 13.60
N GLY A 122 -3.75 -6.15 12.54
CA GLY A 122 -5.20 -6.36 12.63
C GLY A 122 -5.94 -5.33 13.51
N MET A 123 -7.12 -5.72 13.98
CA MET A 123 -7.87 -4.93 14.97
C MET A 123 -7.26 -5.12 16.35
N MET A 124 -6.49 -4.15 16.85
CA MET A 124 -6.11 -4.13 18.26
C MET A 124 -7.30 -3.62 19.11
N PRO A 125 -7.69 -4.33 20.19
CA PRO A 125 -8.71 -3.83 21.10
C PRO A 125 -8.22 -2.56 21.81
N LEU A 126 -9.03 -1.50 21.79
CA LEU A 126 -8.78 -0.18 22.38
C LEU A 126 -8.39 -0.17 23.89
N ASN A 127 -8.51 -1.30 24.59
CA ASN A 127 -8.36 -1.41 26.05
C ASN A 127 -6.97 -1.88 26.53
N GLN A 128 -5.98 -2.06 25.65
CA GLN A 128 -4.60 -2.38 26.05
C GLN A 128 -3.69 -1.16 25.88
N GLN A 129 -3.88 -0.14 26.73
CA GLN A 129 -3.00 1.03 26.85
C GLN A 129 -1.75 0.78 27.71
N GLY A 130 -1.52 -0.46 28.18
CA GLY A 130 -0.35 -0.84 28.97
C GLY A 130 0.48 -1.87 28.21
N HIS A 131 1.67 -1.46 27.75
CA HIS A 131 2.66 -2.26 27.04
C HIS A 131 2.34 -2.54 25.56
N HIS A 132 2.45 -1.48 24.74
CA HIS A 132 2.51 -1.53 23.28
C HIS A 132 3.82 -2.14 22.79
N THR A 133 4.04 -3.43 23.04
CA THR A 133 4.82 -4.24 22.10
C THR A 133 3.87 -4.63 20.99
N MET A 134 4.20 -4.30 19.74
CA MET A 134 3.62 -5.01 18.59
C MET A 134 3.60 -6.50 18.94
N PRO A 135 2.50 -7.23 18.73
CA PRO A 135 2.58 -8.68 18.79
C PRO A 135 3.74 -9.04 17.85
N THR A 136 4.74 -9.76 18.37
CA THR A 136 5.73 -10.45 17.56
C THR A 136 5.01 -10.92 16.31
N ILE A 137 5.46 -10.54 15.11
CA ILE A 137 4.85 -11.01 13.86
C ILE A 137 4.84 -12.55 13.97
N VAL A 138 3.71 -13.11 14.42
CA VAL A 138 3.55 -14.54 14.51
C VAL A 138 3.29 -14.90 13.07
N THR A 139 4.36 -15.32 12.40
CA THR A 139 4.36 -15.83 11.04
C THR A 139 3.61 -17.15 11.01
N ASN A 140 2.31 -17.12 11.24
CA ASN A 140 1.48 -18.27 10.95
C ASN A 140 1.25 -18.23 9.44
N LYS A 141 2.04 -19.04 8.71
CA LYS A 141 1.90 -19.26 7.26
C LYS A 141 0.45 -19.63 6.93
N ARG A 142 -0.38 -18.66 6.57
CA ARG A 142 -1.65 -18.92 5.89
C ARG A 142 -1.44 -18.77 4.40
N ILE A 143 -1.07 -19.88 3.76
CA ILE A 143 -1.09 -19.99 2.31
C ILE A 143 -2.53 -20.28 1.92
N TRP A 144 -3.28 -19.27 1.49
CA TRP A 144 -4.59 -19.50 0.90
C TRP A 144 -4.43 -19.78 -0.60
N GLY A 145 -4.85 -20.97 -1.04
CA GLY A 145 -4.98 -21.30 -2.47
C GLY A 145 -3.70 -21.24 -3.33
N GLY A 146 -2.50 -21.23 -2.73
CA GLY A 146 -1.24 -21.15 -3.47
C GLY A 146 -0.85 -19.75 -3.97
N ILE A 147 -1.63 -18.70 -3.64
CA ILE A 147 -1.34 -17.30 -3.97
C ILE A 147 -0.77 -16.63 -2.72
N GLY A 148 0.47 -16.95 -2.42
CA GLY A 148 1.26 -16.28 -1.38
C GLY A 148 2.72 -16.53 -1.66
N SER A 149 3.51 -15.48 -1.86
CA SER A 149 4.96 -15.58 -1.83
C SER A 149 5.37 -16.14 -0.48
N GLY A 150 6.26 -17.12 -0.48
CA GLY A 150 6.78 -17.75 0.72
C GLY A 150 7.34 -16.71 1.70
N SER A 151 7.19 -17.03 2.98
CA SER A 151 7.92 -16.49 4.13
C SER A 151 8.46 -15.07 3.95
N VAL A 152 7.78 -14.11 4.58
CA VAL A 152 8.55 -13.09 5.29
C VAL A 152 9.35 -13.88 6.33
N GLU A 153 10.57 -14.30 5.97
CA GLU A 153 11.54 -14.68 6.98
C GLU A 153 11.59 -13.49 7.91
N ALA A 154 11.14 -13.72 9.14
CA ALA A 154 11.29 -12.73 10.18
C ALA A 154 12.78 -12.41 10.20
N ILE A 155 13.15 -11.23 9.69
CA ILE A 155 14.36 -10.57 10.13
C ILE A 155 14.02 -10.17 11.56
N VAL A 156 14.08 -11.16 12.46
CA VAL A 156 14.13 -10.92 13.89
C VAL A 156 15.43 -10.13 14.04
N PRO A 157 15.38 -8.84 14.42
CA PRO A 157 16.61 -8.10 14.67
C PRO A 157 17.40 -8.92 15.67
N ALA A 158 18.65 -9.24 15.34
CA ALA A 158 19.56 -9.88 16.27
C ALA A 158 19.60 -9.02 17.54
N ALA A 159 19.04 -9.55 18.63
CA ALA A 159 18.61 -8.85 19.85
C ALA A 159 17.37 -7.94 19.66
N ALA A 160 16.26 -8.32 20.31
CA ALA A 160 15.08 -7.47 20.43
C ALA A 160 15.40 -6.21 21.25
N GLN A 161 15.88 -5.16 20.57
CA GLN A 161 16.07 -3.85 21.17
C GLN A 161 14.69 -3.27 21.51
N ALA A 162 14.58 -2.63 22.68
CA ALA A 162 13.35 -1.93 23.03
C ALA A 162 13.01 -0.88 21.95
N PRO A 163 11.72 -0.72 21.57
CA PRO A 163 11.31 0.27 20.60
C PRO A 163 11.86 1.67 20.93
N LEU A 164 12.11 2.47 19.91
CA LEU A 164 12.50 3.87 20.03
C LEU A 164 11.23 4.72 20.14
N PRO A 165 10.88 5.25 21.32
CA PRO A 165 9.75 6.17 21.44
C PRO A 165 10.13 7.54 20.90
N VAL A 166 9.28 8.11 20.04
CA VAL A 166 9.38 9.48 19.56
C VAL A 166 8.01 10.14 19.64
N GLU A 167 7.94 11.32 20.22
CA GLU A 167 6.72 12.12 20.24
C GLU A 167 6.72 13.06 19.04
N VAL A 168 5.63 13.08 18.28
CA VAL A 168 5.50 13.86 17.06
C VAL A 168 4.42 14.89 17.25
N THR A 169 4.80 16.16 17.15
CA THR A 169 3.85 17.27 17.15
C THR A 169 3.61 17.74 15.72
N ALA A 170 2.38 17.64 15.25
CA ALA A 170 1.93 18.22 13.99
C ALA A 170 1.26 19.58 14.23
N MET A 171 1.66 20.57 13.43
CA MET A 171 1.06 21.91 13.42
C MET A 171 1.22 22.52 12.03
N GLN A 172 0.45 23.55 11.69
CA GLN A 172 0.66 24.34 10.48
C GLN A 172 2.04 25.04 10.55
N PHE A 173 3.02 24.74 9.70
CA PHE A 173 3.10 23.73 8.64
C PHE A 173 4.36 22.87 8.83
N ALA A 174 4.50 22.30 10.03
CA ALA A 174 5.67 21.59 10.48
C ALA A 174 5.32 20.30 11.24
N PHE A 175 6.23 19.34 11.15
CA PHE A 175 6.31 18.22 12.07
C PHE A 175 7.53 18.44 12.97
N LEU A 176 7.34 18.33 14.28
CA LEU A 176 8.42 18.38 15.27
C LEU A 176 8.55 17.02 15.94
N PHE A 177 9.79 16.55 16.08
CA PHE A 177 10.11 15.23 16.62
C PHE A 177 10.84 15.41 17.95
N HIS A 178 10.21 14.92 19.02
CA HIS A 178 10.75 14.97 20.37
C HIS A 178 11.21 13.58 20.82
N TYR A 179 12.46 13.48 21.23
CA TYR A 179 13.10 12.26 21.75
C TYR A 179 13.19 12.35 23.28
N PRO A 180 12.20 11.86 24.03
CA PRO A 180 12.05 12.16 25.46
C PRO A 180 13.21 11.66 26.31
N ARG A 181 13.88 10.57 25.92
CA ARG A 181 15.03 10.04 26.67
C ARG A 181 16.30 10.87 26.54
N ALA A 182 16.40 11.71 25.51
CA ALA A 182 17.57 12.54 25.22
C ALA A 182 17.26 14.05 25.27
N GLU A 183 15.98 14.41 25.51
CA GLU A 183 15.49 15.79 25.52
C GLU A 183 15.86 16.56 24.23
N ILE A 184 15.74 15.89 23.07
CA ILE A 184 16.04 16.45 21.75
C ILE A 184 14.73 16.81 21.06
N ILE A 185 14.63 18.03 20.51
CA ILE A 185 13.58 18.44 19.59
C ILE A 185 14.21 18.71 18.23
N SER A 186 13.70 18.05 17.19
CA SER A 186 14.23 18.12 15.82
C SER A 186 13.13 18.42 14.81
N GLY A 187 13.50 19.08 13.71
CA GLY A 187 12.64 19.26 12.52
C GLY A 187 12.72 18.11 11.52
N GLU A 188 13.66 17.18 11.70
CA GLU A 188 13.81 15.92 10.94
C GLU A 188 13.71 14.72 11.89
N LEU A 189 13.12 13.63 11.40
CA LEU A 189 12.98 12.38 12.15
C LEU A 189 14.20 11.48 11.90
N HIS A 190 15.16 11.46 12.81
CA HIS A 190 16.26 10.50 12.81
C HIS A 190 15.86 9.18 13.46
N VAL A 191 16.13 8.06 12.79
CA VAL A 191 15.81 6.71 13.27
C VAL A 191 16.88 5.70 12.84
N PRO A 192 17.21 4.69 13.66
CA PRO A 192 18.15 3.64 13.29
C PRO A 192 17.47 2.55 12.45
N ALA A 193 18.17 2.07 11.42
CA ALA A 193 17.76 0.92 10.62
C ALA A 193 17.64 -0.35 11.48
N GLY A 194 16.65 -1.19 11.18
CA GLY A 194 16.40 -2.49 11.82
C GLY A 194 15.77 -2.42 13.22
N ARG A 195 15.56 -1.24 13.80
CA ARG A 195 14.94 -1.08 15.12
C ARG A 195 13.51 -0.55 15.00
N GLN A 196 12.58 -1.12 15.76
CA GLN A 196 11.22 -0.61 15.81
C GLN A 196 11.18 0.81 16.41
N VAL A 197 10.40 1.68 15.77
CA VAL A 197 10.12 3.06 16.17
C VAL A 197 8.65 3.16 16.49
N ASP A 198 8.33 3.72 17.66
CA ASP A 198 6.96 3.98 18.10
C ASP A 198 6.76 5.50 18.14
N LEU A 199 5.91 6.00 17.24
CA LEU A 199 5.53 7.40 17.19
C LEU A 199 4.25 7.62 17.98
N LYS A 200 4.27 8.62 18.87
CA LYS A 200 3.07 9.19 19.48
C LYS A 200 2.77 10.51 18.78
N LEU A 201 1.76 10.53 17.93
CA LEU A 201 1.41 11.66 17.08
C LEU A 201 0.31 12.49 17.76
N GLU A 202 0.50 13.81 17.81
CA GLU A 202 -0.49 14.76 18.32
C GLU A 202 -0.53 16.01 17.43
N ALA A 203 -1.73 16.46 17.08
CA ALA A 203 -1.93 17.72 16.36
C ALA A 203 -2.29 18.84 17.33
N LYS A 204 -1.70 20.03 17.15
CA LYS A 204 -1.95 21.21 18.01
C LYS A 204 -3.02 22.15 17.49
N ASP A 205 -3.41 22.03 16.22
CA ASP A 205 -4.33 22.95 15.57
C ASP A 205 -5.43 22.24 14.77
N VAL A 206 -5.14 21.82 13.54
CA VAL A 206 -6.06 21.17 12.60
C VAL A 206 -5.65 19.72 12.36
N ILE A 207 -6.47 18.98 11.63
CA ILE A 207 -6.09 17.64 11.19
C ILE A 207 -4.90 17.71 10.23
N HIS A 208 -3.95 16.80 10.42
CA HIS A 208 -2.82 16.55 9.53
C HIS A 208 -2.79 15.06 9.19
N ALA A 209 -1.90 14.65 8.29
CA ALA A 209 -1.57 13.24 8.14
C ALA A 209 -0.09 13.02 7.92
N PHE A 210 0.53 12.23 8.80
CA PHE A 210 1.91 11.82 8.68
C PHE A 210 2.03 10.72 7.63
N TRP A 211 2.70 10.99 6.51
CA TRP A 211 2.86 10.01 5.43
C TRP A 211 4.32 9.91 4.98
N VAL A 212 4.82 8.67 4.95
CA VAL A 212 6.12 8.30 4.36
C VAL A 212 5.86 7.30 3.23
N PRO A 213 5.88 7.73 1.95
CA PRO A 213 5.51 6.89 0.81
C PRO A 213 6.30 5.58 0.72
N GLU A 214 7.62 5.62 0.90
CA GLU A 214 8.54 4.49 0.84
C GLU A 214 8.32 3.47 1.96
N PHE A 215 7.66 3.88 3.04
CA PHE A 215 7.31 2.98 4.16
C PHE A 215 5.91 2.38 4.02
N ARG A 216 5.14 2.80 3.00
CA ARG A 216 3.71 2.46 2.82
C ARG A 216 2.86 2.83 4.04
N LEU A 217 3.25 3.89 4.73
CA LEU A 217 2.75 4.23 6.05
C LEU A 217 2.13 5.62 6.04
N LYS A 218 0.82 5.71 6.26
CA LYS A 218 0.09 6.97 6.47
C LYS A 218 -0.73 6.85 7.76
N GLN A 219 -0.69 7.88 8.59
CA GLN A 219 -1.56 8.00 9.77
C GLN A 219 -2.06 9.44 9.90
N ASP A 220 -3.37 9.58 10.02
CA ASP A 220 -3.99 10.86 10.31
C ASP A 220 -3.71 11.25 11.77
N VAL A 221 -3.44 12.54 11.97
CA VAL A 221 -3.11 13.16 13.25
C VAL A 221 -4.20 14.16 13.58
N ILE A 222 -5.07 13.80 14.52
CA ILE A 222 -6.32 14.51 14.81
C ILE A 222 -6.15 15.31 16.12
N PRO A 223 -6.49 16.61 16.15
CA PRO A 223 -6.42 17.40 17.38
C PRO A 223 -7.25 16.79 18.51
N GLY A 224 -6.64 16.71 19.70
CA GLY A 224 -7.28 16.12 20.89
C GLY A 224 -7.38 14.58 20.89
N GLN A 225 -6.88 13.90 19.85
CA GLN A 225 -6.86 12.44 19.74
C GLN A 225 -5.44 11.97 19.41
N PRO A 226 -4.59 11.71 20.43
CA PRO A 226 -3.27 11.15 20.20
C PRO A 226 -3.35 9.80 19.50
N THR A 227 -2.62 9.64 18.39
CA THR A 227 -2.53 8.39 17.64
C THR A 227 -1.16 7.76 17.80
N LEU A 228 -1.11 6.43 17.82
CA LEU A 228 0.13 5.67 17.87
C LEU A 228 0.40 5.08 16.48
N LEU A 229 1.65 5.17 16.05
CA LEU A 229 2.10 4.63 14.78
C LEU A 229 3.45 3.94 14.98
N SER A 230 3.53 2.66 14.66
CA SER A 230 4.76 1.89 14.79
C SER A 230 5.26 1.40 13.44
N PHE A 231 6.58 1.45 13.23
CA PHE A 231 7.21 0.91 12.03
C PHE A 231 8.66 0.51 12.32
N THR A 232 9.22 -0.34 11.45
CA THR A 232 10.63 -0.71 11.48
C THR A 232 11.27 -0.32 10.15
N PRO A 233 12.11 0.72 10.11
CA PRO A 233 12.82 1.11 8.89
C PRO A 233 13.94 0.09 8.60
N MET A 234 14.13 -0.28 7.34
CA MET A 234 15.05 -1.36 6.96
C MET A 234 16.22 -0.88 6.09
N MET A 235 16.05 0.25 5.40
CA MET A 235 17.03 0.73 4.42
C MET A 235 17.52 2.13 4.79
N PRO A 236 18.80 2.30 5.14
CA PRO A 236 19.39 3.61 5.38
C PRO A 236 19.18 4.56 4.19
N GLY A 237 18.89 5.82 4.47
CA GLY A 237 18.52 6.80 3.46
C GLY A 237 17.72 7.97 4.03
N ARG A 238 17.38 8.92 3.15
CA ARG A 238 16.54 10.08 3.48
C ARG A 238 15.24 9.97 2.69
N TYR A 239 14.12 9.85 3.39
CA TYR A 239 12.79 9.69 2.78
C TYR A 239 11.88 10.85 3.16
N PRO A 240 11.05 11.35 2.24
CA PRO A 240 10.18 12.48 2.52
C PRO A 240 9.07 12.10 3.50
N ILE A 241 8.82 12.97 4.46
CA ILE A 241 7.59 13.00 5.25
C ILE A 241 6.72 14.08 4.62
N VAL A 242 5.51 13.73 4.23
CA VAL A 242 4.57 14.64 3.56
C VAL A 242 3.28 14.70 4.37
N CYS A 243 2.72 15.91 4.54
CA CYS A 243 1.36 16.02 5.05
C CYS A 243 0.37 15.56 3.97
N ALA A 244 -0.45 14.56 4.27
CA ALA A 244 -1.38 13.95 3.31
C ALA A 244 -2.85 14.29 3.55
N GLU A 245 -3.16 15.22 4.46
CA GLU A 245 -4.50 15.71 4.76
C GLU A 245 -4.52 17.24 4.72
N LEU A 246 -5.57 17.86 4.18
CA LEU A 246 -5.61 19.30 3.92
C LEU A 246 -5.54 20.10 5.23
N CYS A 247 -4.36 20.61 5.55
CA CYS A 247 -4.08 21.33 6.79
C CYS A 247 -4.03 22.85 6.65
N GLY A 248 -4.37 23.43 5.49
CA GLY A 248 -4.45 24.89 5.29
C GLY A 248 -3.72 25.42 4.05
N PRO A 249 -3.58 26.75 3.89
CA PRO A 249 -3.08 27.37 2.65
C PRO A 249 -1.68 26.95 2.20
N TYR A 250 -0.80 26.58 3.14
CA TYR A 250 0.57 26.15 2.86
C TYR A 250 0.74 24.62 2.97
N HIS A 251 -0.38 23.87 2.94
CA HIS A 251 -0.40 22.40 3.05
C HIS A 251 0.57 21.72 2.07
N GLY A 252 0.60 22.18 0.82
CA GLY A 252 1.47 21.63 -0.22
C GLY A 252 2.98 21.76 0.07
N SER A 253 3.38 22.58 1.05
CA SER A 253 4.76 22.79 1.47
C SER A 253 5.07 22.17 2.84
N MET A 254 4.08 21.57 3.51
CA MET A 254 4.28 20.89 4.78
C MET A 254 5.01 19.56 4.57
N ARG A 255 6.35 19.64 4.62
CA ARG A 255 7.27 18.52 4.42
C ARG A 255 8.32 18.47 5.51
N SER A 256 8.76 17.26 5.82
CA SER A 256 9.95 16.96 6.62
C SER A 256 10.66 15.75 6.00
N VAL A 257 11.65 15.19 6.66
CA VAL A 257 12.41 14.04 6.22
C VAL A 257 12.56 13.06 7.37
N VAL A 258 12.39 11.77 7.08
CA VAL A 258 12.90 10.70 7.94
C VAL A 258 14.29 10.30 7.45
N VAL A 259 15.26 10.40 8.34
CA VAL A 259 16.65 10.03 8.12
C VAL A 259 16.84 8.67 8.78
N VAL A 260 16.90 7.62 7.95
CA VAL A 260 17.23 6.27 8.39
C VAL A 260 18.74 6.13 8.37
N GLU A 261 19.31 5.91 9.54
CA GLU A 261 20.76 5.83 9.75
C GLU A 261 21.16 4.42 10.17
N GLU A 262 22.41 4.05 9.94
CA GLU A 262 22.97 2.87 10.59
C GLU A 262 22.96 3.06 12.12
N PRO A 263 22.73 2.00 12.93
CA PRO A 263 22.58 2.13 14.38
C PRO A 263 23.69 2.92 15.07
N GLU A 264 24.95 2.74 14.66
CA GLU A 264 26.11 3.42 15.25
C GLU A 264 26.11 4.93 14.94
N ILE A 265 25.68 5.30 13.73
CA ILE A 265 25.57 6.71 13.30
C ILE A 265 24.43 7.39 14.06
N PHE A 266 23.30 6.71 14.21
CA PHE A 266 22.18 7.21 14.99
C PHE A 266 22.55 7.43 16.46
N ASP A 267 23.30 6.50 17.07
CA ASP A 267 23.79 6.64 18.44
C ASP A 267 24.75 7.83 18.58
N GLU A 268 25.57 8.11 17.57
CA GLU A 268 26.42 9.30 17.54
C GLU A 268 25.59 10.58 17.43
N TRP A 269 24.57 10.59 16.56
CA TRP A 269 23.64 11.71 16.42
C TRP A 269 22.93 11.99 17.75
N LEU A 270 22.45 10.96 18.45
CA LEU A 270 21.84 11.11 19.78
C LEU A 270 22.82 11.73 20.78
N ARG A 271 24.06 11.22 20.87
CA ARG A 271 25.06 11.75 21.81
C ARG A 271 25.40 13.21 21.53
N ARG A 272 25.49 13.59 20.26
CA ARG A 272 25.89 14.93 19.83
C ARG A 272 24.81 15.98 20.09
N ASN A 273 23.55 15.59 19.98
CA ASN A 273 22.40 16.50 20.08
C ASN A 273 21.66 16.41 21.43
N SER A 274 22.00 15.42 22.27
CA SER A 274 21.40 15.26 23.60
C SER A 274 21.65 16.48 24.48
N ASN A 275 20.60 16.97 25.11
CA ASN A 275 20.66 18.08 26.07
C ASN A 275 20.91 17.60 27.50
N LEU A 276 21.16 16.30 27.71
CA LEU A 276 21.49 15.75 29.01
C LEU A 276 22.94 16.09 29.39
N PRO A 277 23.20 16.52 30.64
CA PRO A 277 24.56 16.81 31.09
C PRO A 277 25.42 15.55 30.97
N THR A 278 26.56 15.68 30.31
CA THR A 278 27.58 14.63 30.27
C THR A 278 28.01 14.38 31.72
N LYS A 279 27.82 13.16 32.22
CA LYS A 279 28.35 12.79 33.55
C LYS A 279 29.85 13.00 33.54
N ALA A 280 30.32 13.96 34.35
CA ALA A 280 31.72 14.24 34.60
C ALA A 280 32.42 13.05 35.28
#